data_AF-A5CXX0-F1
#
_entry.id   AF-A5CXX0-F1
#
_cell.length_a   1.000
_cell.length_b   1.000
_cell.length_c   1.000
_cell.angle_alpha   90.00
_cell.angle_beta   90.00
_cell.angle_gamma   90.00
#
_symmetry.space_group_name_H-M   'P 1'
#
loop_
_entity.id
_entity.type
_entity.pdbx_description
1 polymer ?
#
loop_
_entity_poly.entity_id
_entity_poly.type
_entity_poly.pdbx_seq_one_letter_code
_entity_poly.pdbx_strand_id
1 'polypeptide(L)'
;MIVHYKAIQLGISQTTINNYFNDLIPNPKVLKYDRNQTKFNLNFWHYLNSRVNQNRLDKGLIKLKKYQKYLQENYKKYGIPTHIIVALWGLETNYGKNIGKINIIRSLATLSFDKRRREFFTHELLTLLKLIDEDRLPLNTQGSWASAMGSIQFIPTNVATYDIDANLDGKIHLWHTQEDIFASAVYFLKNICWYQGERRGRKVNIPKDFNYQLTNLSIKR
;
A
#
# COMPACT_ATOMS: atom_id res chain seq x y z
N MET A 1 -5.59 16.25 21.77
CA MET A 1 -5.98 15.56 23.02
C MET A 1 -6.34 14.08 22.80
N ILE A 2 -7.27 13.71 21.92
CA ILE A 2 -7.68 12.29 21.77
C ILE A 2 -6.56 11.35 21.30
N VAL A 3 -5.79 11.73 20.27
CA VAL A 3 -4.71 10.85 19.75
C VAL A 3 -3.60 10.64 20.79
N HIS A 4 -3.18 11.70 21.48
CA HIS A 4 -2.15 11.63 22.51
C HIS A 4 -2.55 10.65 23.64
N TYR A 5 -3.78 10.80 24.16
CA TYR A 5 -4.30 9.89 25.19
C TYR A 5 -4.36 8.43 24.71
N LYS A 6 -4.88 8.20 23.49
CA LYS A 6 -4.94 6.85 22.90
C LYS A 6 -3.55 6.25 22.68
N ALA A 7 -2.56 7.05 22.32
CA ALA A 7 -1.18 6.59 22.15
C ALA A 7 -0.59 6.08 23.46
N ILE A 8 -0.81 6.80 24.57
CA ILE A 8 -0.41 6.37 25.92
C ILE A 8 -1.09 5.05 26.28
N GLN A 9 -2.39 4.90 26.03
CA GLN A 9 -3.12 3.65 26.32
C GLN A 9 -2.61 2.44 25.53
N LEU A 10 -2.04 2.66 24.34
CA LEU A 10 -1.41 1.61 23.53
C LEU A 10 0.05 1.33 23.93
N GLY A 11 0.53 1.96 25.01
CA GLY A 11 1.90 1.79 25.52
C GLY A 11 2.96 2.33 24.57
N ILE A 12 2.66 3.39 23.81
CA ILE A 12 3.65 4.10 22.99
C ILE A 12 4.45 5.02 23.90
N SER A 13 5.78 5.00 23.79
CA SER A 13 6.66 5.76 24.69
C SER A 13 6.40 7.27 24.61
N GLN A 14 6.58 7.95 25.76
CA GLN A 14 6.46 9.41 25.83
C GLN A 14 7.47 10.09 24.89
N THR A 15 8.65 9.49 24.69
CA THR A 15 9.67 9.97 23.76
C THR A 15 9.12 10.02 22.33
N THR A 16 8.53 8.93 21.84
CA THR A 16 7.93 8.86 20.49
C THR A 16 6.78 9.85 20.35
N ILE A 17 5.92 9.95 21.37
CA ILE A 17 4.80 10.90 21.39
C ILE A 17 5.30 12.36 21.33
N ASN A 18 6.26 12.73 22.18
CA ASN A 18 6.79 14.09 22.28
C ASN A 18 7.54 14.51 21.01
N ASN A 19 8.36 13.62 20.46
CA ASN A 19 9.09 13.85 19.21
C ASN A 19 8.16 14.17 18.03
N TYR A 20 6.89 13.79 18.13
CA TYR A 20 5.92 13.98 17.08
C TYR A 20 4.97 15.16 17.29
N PHE A 21 4.42 15.33 18.50
CA PHE A 21 3.32 16.27 18.72
C PHE A 21 3.76 17.72 19.01
N ASN A 22 5.02 17.96 19.38
CA ASN A 22 5.43 19.29 19.85
C ASN A 22 5.41 20.37 18.74
N ASP A 23 5.80 20.04 17.52
CA ASP A 23 5.94 21.02 16.42
C ASP A 23 5.06 20.72 15.20
N LEU A 24 3.99 19.93 15.40
CA LEU A 24 3.21 19.45 14.28
C LEU A 24 2.23 20.50 13.73
N ILE A 25 2.56 21.04 12.55
CA ILE A 25 1.67 21.96 11.83
C ILE A 25 0.82 21.17 10.82
N PRO A 26 -0.52 21.32 10.78
CA PRO A 26 -1.36 20.68 9.76
C PRO A 26 -0.89 20.94 8.33
N ASN A 27 -1.14 20.00 7.42
CA ASN A 27 -0.83 20.14 6.00
C ASN A 27 -2.12 20.38 5.17
N PRO A 28 -2.48 21.62 4.83
CA PRO A 28 -3.73 21.91 4.12
C PRO A 28 -3.79 21.28 2.72
N LYS A 29 -2.64 20.97 2.10
CA LYS A 29 -2.60 20.25 0.82
C LYS A 29 -3.16 18.83 0.95
N VAL A 30 -2.91 18.15 2.08
CA VAL A 30 -3.42 16.80 2.35
C VAL A 30 -4.96 16.82 2.40
N LEU A 31 -5.56 17.81 3.06
CA LEU A 31 -7.02 17.97 3.07
C LEU A 31 -7.60 18.23 1.67
N LYS A 32 -6.89 19.00 0.83
CA LYS A 32 -7.30 19.22 -0.56
C LYS A 32 -7.25 17.93 -1.38
N TYR A 33 -6.20 17.12 -1.25
CA TYR A 33 -6.11 15.82 -1.93
C TYR A 33 -7.18 14.85 -1.47
N ASP A 34 -7.46 14.85 -0.17
CA ASP A 34 -8.48 13.99 0.43
C ASP A 34 -9.88 14.22 -0.14
N ARG A 35 -10.22 15.49 -0.38
CA ARG A 35 -11.50 15.93 -0.97
C ARG A 35 -11.55 15.79 -2.49
N ASN A 36 -10.41 15.87 -3.18
CA ASN A 36 -10.33 15.92 -4.64
C ASN A 36 -9.65 14.69 -5.26
N GLN A 37 -10.30 13.54 -5.15
CA GLN A 37 -9.80 12.28 -5.72
C GLN A 37 -10.20 12.14 -7.20
N THR A 38 -9.45 12.81 -8.08
CA THR A 38 -9.73 12.92 -9.52
C THR A 38 -9.84 11.58 -10.27
N LYS A 39 -9.25 10.50 -9.76
CA LYS A 39 -9.34 9.16 -10.36
C LYS A 39 -10.78 8.63 -10.45
N PHE A 40 -11.68 9.07 -9.58
CA PHE A 40 -13.10 8.68 -9.64
C PHE A 40 -13.87 9.31 -10.80
N ASN A 41 -13.28 10.29 -11.49
CA ASN A 41 -13.92 10.98 -12.61
C ASN A 41 -13.51 10.39 -13.97
N LEU A 42 -12.68 9.34 -13.99
CA LEU A 42 -12.22 8.72 -15.23
C LEU A 42 -13.17 7.59 -15.66
N ASN A 43 -13.48 7.52 -16.95
CA ASN A 43 -14.10 6.32 -17.50
C ASN A 43 -13.12 5.14 -17.51
N PHE A 44 -13.67 3.92 -17.66
CA PHE A 44 -12.89 2.69 -17.62
C PHE A 44 -11.70 2.70 -18.59
N TRP A 45 -11.91 3.12 -19.84
CA TRP A 45 -10.86 3.09 -20.86
C TRP A 45 -9.72 4.09 -20.57
N HIS A 46 -10.04 5.29 -20.12
CA HIS A 46 -9.02 6.26 -19.71
C HIS A 46 -8.23 5.75 -18.50
N TYR A 47 -8.92 5.19 -17.49
CA TYR A 47 -8.26 4.60 -16.34
C TYR A 47 -7.34 3.45 -16.78
N LEU A 48 -7.85 2.50 -17.57
CA LEU A 48 -7.09 1.35 -18.05
C LEU A 48 -5.86 1.78 -18.85
N ASN A 49 -6.01 2.66 -19.84
CA ASN A 49 -4.90 3.08 -20.72
C ASN A 49 -3.83 3.89 -19.95
N SER A 50 -4.20 4.61 -18.88
CA SER A 50 -3.22 5.27 -18.01
C SER A 50 -2.39 4.26 -17.18
N ARG A 51 -2.98 3.11 -16.85
CA ARG A 51 -2.42 2.06 -15.98
C ARG A 51 -1.76 0.92 -16.75
N VAL A 52 -2.15 0.68 -18.00
CA VAL A 52 -1.59 -0.37 -18.87
C VAL A 52 -1.11 0.32 -20.14
N ASN A 53 0.18 0.66 -20.17
CA ASN A 53 0.82 1.30 -21.31
C ASN A 53 2.18 0.67 -21.60
N GLN A 54 2.67 0.85 -22.83
CA GLN A 54 3.87 0.18 -23.33
C GLN A 54 5.10 0.43 -22.44
N ASN A 55 5.35 1.67 -22.05
CA ASN A 55 6.47 2.02 -21.17
C ASN A 55 6.44 1.28 -19.83
N ARG A 56 5.26 1.06 -19.22
CA ARG A 56 5.14 0.27 -18.00
C ARG A 56 5.38 -1.21 -18.28
N LEU A 57 4.89 -1.74 -19.40
CA LEU A 57 5.10 -3.13 -19.81
C LEU A 57 6.59 -3.42 -20.04
N ASP A 58 7.28 -2.57 -20.81
CA ASP A 58 8.71 -2.74 -21.13
C ASP A 58 9.56 -2.75 -19.85
N LYS A 59 9.31 -1.81 -18.94
CA LYS A 59 9.96 -1.78 -17.63
C LYS A 59 9.64 -3.00 -16.80
N GLY A 60 8.39 -3.47 -16.83
CA GLY A 60 7.96 -4.68 -16.12
C GLY A 60 8.73 -5.91 -16.59
N LEU A 61 8.91 -6.08 -17.90
CA LEU A 61 9.70 -7.17 -18.47
C LEU A 61 11.16 -7.11 -18.03
N ILE A 62 11.77 -5.92 -18.03
CA ILE A 62 13.13 -5.72 -17.52
C ILE A 62 13.22 -6.11 -16.04
N LYS A 63 12.28 -5.67 -15.20
CA LYS A 63 12.26 -5.99 -13.76
C LYS A 63 12.02 -7.49 -13.51
N LEU A 64 11.12 -8.11 -14.27
CA LEU A 64 10.88 -9.56 -14.19
C LEU A 64 12.16 -10.34 -14.48
N LYS A 65 12.90 -9.97 -15.54
CA LYS A 65 14.17 -10.61 -15.87
C LYS A 65 15.22 -10.34 -14.79
N LYS A 66 15.34 -9.10 -14.32
CA LYS A 66 16.34 -8.71 -13.30
C LYS A 66 16.17 -9.50 -11.99
N TYR A 67 14.94 -9.67 -11.53
CA TYR A 67 14.63 -10.32 -10.25
C TYR A 67 14.09 -11.76 -10.41
N GLN A 68 14.34 -12.39 -11.56
CA GLN A 68 13.73 -13.66 -11.93
C GLN A 68 13.97 -14.74 -10.87
N LYS A 69 15.22 -14.90 -10.41
CA LYS A 69 15.59 -15.93 -9.43
C LYS A 69 14.76 -15.80 -8.15
N TYR A 70 14.80 -14.63 -7.53
CA TYR A 70 14.11 -14.34 -6.27
C TYR A 70 12.57 -14.44 -6.40
N LEU A 71 12.01 -13.92 -7.50
CA LEU A 71 10.58 -14.03 -7.75
C LEU A 71 10.13 -15.48 -7.96
N GLN A 72 10.94 -16.30 -8.63
CA GLN A 72 10.64 -17.73 -8.83
C GLN A 72 10.71 -18.54 -7.54
N GLU A 73 11.66 -18.24 -6.65
CA GLU A 73 11.73 -18.85 -5.32
C GLU A 73 10.46 -18.54 -4.50
N ASN A 74 10.01 -17.29 -4.51
CA ASN A 74 8.74 -16.91 -3.89
C ASN A 74 7.52 -17.57 -4.54
N TYR A 75 7.50 -17.69 -5.87
CA TYR A 75 6.42 -18.40 -6.57
C TYR A 75 6.36 -19.87 -6.15
N LYS A 76 7.49 -20.56 -6.04
CA LYS A 76 7.53 -21.96 -5.57
C LYS A 76 7.04 -22.09 -4.12
N LYS A 77 7.37 -21.13 -3.27
CA LYS A 77 7.02 -21.17 -1.83
C LYS A 77 5.57 -20.78 -1.55
N TYR A 78 5.01 -19.85 -2.31
CA TYR A 78 3.74 -19.20 -1.97
C TYR A 78 2.69 -19.23 -3.08
N GLY A 79 3.03 -19.70 -4.28
CA GLY A 79 2.10 -19.83 -5.40
C GLY A 79 1.67 -18.53 -6.08
N ILE A 80 2.21 -17.38 -5.64
CA ILE A 80 1.89 -16.07 -6.22
C ILE A 80 2.69 -15.87 -7.52
N PRO A 81 2.03 -15.71 -8.69
CA PRO A 81 2.74 -15.57 -9.94
C PRO A 81 3.66 -14.34 -9.96
N THR A 82 4.88 -14.52 -10.47
CA THR A 82 5.94 -13.49 -10.46
C THR A 82 5.51 -12.17 -11.11
N HIS A 83 4.75 -12.25 -12.20
CA HIS A 83 4.22 -11.10 -12.92
C HIS A 83 3.20 -10.29 -12.11
N ILE A 84 2.50 -10.90 -11.15
CA ILE A 84 1.56 -10.18 -10.28
C ILE A 84 2.33 -9.26 -9.32
N ILE A 85 3.42 -9.74 -8.73
CA ILE A 85 4.27 -8.94 -7.84
C ILE A 85 4.88 -7.75 -8.60
N VAL A 86 5.40 -7.98 -9.81
CA VAL A 86 5.97 -6.92 -10.63
C VAL A 86 4.89 -5.95 -11.13
N ALA A 87 3.70 -6.44 -11.49
CA ALA A 87 2.58 -5.58 -11.88
C ALA A 87 2.12 -4.69 -10.74
N LEU A 88 2.01 -5.23 -9.51
CA LEU A 88 1.69 -4.47 -8.30
C LEU A 88 2.72 -3.34 -8.10
N TRP A 89 4.01 -3.67 -8.11
CA TRP A 89 5.09 -2.69 -7.97
C TRP A 89 5.04 -1.59 -9.05
N GLY A 90 4.75 -1.96 -10.30
CA GLY A 90 4.62 -1.04 -11.43
C GLY A 90 3.39 -0.13 -11.36
N LEU A 91 2.28 -0.63 -10.83
CA LEU A 91 1.02 0.11 -10.68
C LEU A 91 1.04 1.06 -9.48
N GLU A 92 1.70 0.67 -8.39
CA GLU A 92 1.77 1.47 -7.17
C GLU A 92 2.75 2.64 -7.31
N THR A 93 4.00 2.35 -7.69
CA THR A 93 5.07 3.36 -7.63
C THR A 93 5.85 3.51 -8.93
N ASN A 94 5.40 2.86 -10.02
CA ASN A 94 6.18 2.78 -11.24
C ASN A 94 7.60 2.25 -10.95
N TYR A 95 7.64 1.11 -10.25
CA TYR A 95 8.87 0.40 -9.88
C TYR A 95 9.79 1.21 -8.95
N GLY A 96 9.20 1.86 -7.94
CA GLY A 96 9.91 2.66 -6.93
C GLY A 96 10.22 4.10 -7.33
N LYS A 97 9.82 4.54 -8.54
CA LYS A 97 10.07 5.93 -8.99
C LYS A 97 9.20 6.95 -8.25
N ASN A 98 7.95 6.59 -7.96
CA ASN A 98 6.91 7.48 -7.45
C ASN A 98 6.39 7.02 -6.09
N ILE A 99 7.27 6.97 -5.07
CA ILE A 99 6.91 6.48 -3.72
C ILE A 99 6.17 7.54 -2.88
N GLY A 100 6.29 8.81 -3.27
CA GLY A 100 5.80 9.95 -2.49
C GLY A 100 6.87 10.47 -1.52
N LYS A 101 6.77 11.75 -1.17
CA LYS A 101 7.73 12.48 -0.33
C LYS A 101 7.07 13.17 0.85
N ILE A 102 5.79 12.88 1.08
CA ILE A 102 5.04 13.55 2.14
C ILE A 102 5.36 12.83 3.45
N ASN A 103 5.70 13.59 4.49
CA ASN A 103 5.82 13.05 5.84
C ASN A 103 4.47 12.45 6.26
N ILE A 104 4.49 11.15 6.54
CA ILE A 104 3.26 10.40 6.73
C ILE A 104 2.61 10.73 8.05
N ILE A 105 3.42 10.91 9.10
CA ILE A 105 2.89 11.20 10.42
C ILE A 105 2.13 12.53 10.37
N ARG A 106 2.72 13.60 9.81
CA ARG A 106 2.05 14.88 9.58
C ARG A 106 0.75 14.76 8.77
N SER A 107 0.74 13.90 7.76
CA SER A 107 -0.46 13.66 6.94
C SER A 107 -1.56 12.99 7.75
N LEU A 108 -1.22 11.93 8.48
CA LEU A 108 -2.14 11.17 9.31
C LEU A 108 -2.69 12.00 10.45
N ALA A 109 -1.91 12.83 11.15
CA ALA A 109 -2.48 13.77 12.12
C ALA A 109 -3.44 14.73 11.46
N THR A 110 -3.03 15.37 10.36
CA THR A 110 -3.89 16.34 9.66
C THR A 110 -5.25 15.72 9.35
N LEU A 111 -5.27 14.48 8.86
CA LEU A 111 -6.48 13.74 8.52
C LEU A 111 -7.23 13.18 9.74
N SER A 112 -6.53 12.89 10.84
CA SER A 112 -7.14 12.49 12.12
C SER A 112 -7.90 13.65 12.78
N PHE A 113 -7.51 14.89 12.51
CA PHE A 113 -8.27 16.06 12.98
C PHE A 113 -9.51 16.35 12.12
N ASP A 114 -9.46 16.06 10.82
CA ASP A 114 -10.60 16.22 9.90
C ASP A 114 -11.74 15.22 10.23
N LYS A 115 -13.00 15.66 10.12
CA LYS A 115 -14.17 14.85 10.53
C LYS A 115 -14.49 13.72 9.55
N ARG A 116 -14.08 13.81 8.28
CA ARG A 116 -14.59 12.97 7.19
C ARG A 116 -14.23 11.48 7.35
N ARG A 117 -12.98 11.19 7.74
CA ARG A 117 -12.44 9.83 7.93
C ARG A 117 -11.58 9.73 9.18
N ARG A 118 -11.97 10.49 10.21
CA ARG A 118 -11.22 10.66 11.46
C ARG A 118 -10.74 9.35 12.06
N GLU A 119 -11.66 8.40 12.23
CA GLU A 119 -11.39 7.15 12.95
C GLU A 119 -10.38 6.29 12.23
N PHE A 120 -10.56 6.11 10.92
CA PHE A 120 -9.62 5.39 10.06
C PHE A 120 -8.21 5.98 10.17
N PHE A 121 -8.07 7.29 9.96
CA PHE A 121 -6.74 7.92 9.99
C PHE A 121 -6.13 7.99 11.40
N THR A 122 -6.96 8.05 12.43
CA THR A 122 -6.50 7.94 13.82
C THR A 122 -5.92 6.56 14.09
N HIS A 123 -6.58 5.51 13.59
CA HIS A 123 -6.09 4.13 13.73
C HIS A 123 -4.77 3.92 12.99
N GLU A 124 -4.66 4.40 11.75
CA GLU A 124 -3.39 4.34 10.98
C GLU A 124 -2.29 5.16 11.66
N LEU A 125 -2.60 6.33 12.24
CA LEU A 125 -1.64 7.15 12.97
C LEU A 125 -1.09 6.42 14.20
N LEU A 126 -1.97 5.85 15.02
CA LEU A 126 -1.57 5.12 16.22
C LEU A 126 -0.73 3.89 15.87
N THR A 127 -1.11 3.18 14.81
CA THR A 127 -0.34 2.02 14.31
C THR A 127 1.05 2.45 13.84
N LEU A 128 1.16 3.54 13.08
CA LEU A 128 2.45 4.07 12.65
C LEU A 128 3.34 4.48 13.83
N LEU A 129 2.78 5.18 14.81
CA LEU A 129 3.52 5.57 16.01
C LEU A 129 4.04 4.35 16.77
N LYS A 130 3.25 3.28 16.85
CA LYS A 130 3.69 2.03 17.48
C LYS A 130 4.86 1.38 16.72
N LEU A 131 4.78 1.31 15.39
CA LEU A 131 5.87 0.77 14.55
C LEU A 131 7.17 1.58 14.70
N ILE A 132 7.08 2.90 14.88
CA ILE A 132 8.24 3.76 15.13
C ILE A 132 8.80 3.52 16.53
N ASP A 133 7.93 3.36 17.53
CA ASP A 133 8.33 3.08 18.92
C ASP A 133 9.08 1.74 19.05
N GLU A 134 8.74 0.77 18.20
CA GLU A 134 9.39 -0.54 18.07
C GLU A 134 10.69 -0.51 17.22
N ASP A 135 11.15 0.67 16.77
CA ASP A 135 12.30 0.87 15.84
C ASP A 135 12.16 0.14 14.50
N ARG A 136 10.94 -0.29 14.13
CA ARG A 136 10.66 -0.97 12.86
C ARG A 136 10.59 0.01 11.68
N LEU A 137 10.19 1.24 11.94
CA LEU A 137 10.13 2.32 10.95
C LEU A 137 10.79 3.60 11.48
N PRO A 138 11.43 4.40 10.61
CA PRO A 138 12.04 5.64 11.02
C PRO A 138 10.99 6.75 11.23
N LEU A 139 11.24 7.68 12.15
CA LEU A 139 10.37 8.82 12.46
C LEU A 139 10.09 9.72 11.22
N ASN A 140 11.03 9.80 10.29
CA ASN A 140 10.90 10.62 9.09
C ASN A 140 10.27 9.87 7.90
N THR A 141 9.57 8.76 8.15
CA THR A 141 8.88 7.94 7.15
C THR A 141 8.06 8.78 6.16
N GLN A 142 8.28 8.53 4.85
CA GLN A 142 7.67 9.27 3.75
C GLN A 142 6.82 8.38 2.84
N GLY A 143 5.78 8.97 2.26
CA GLY A 143 4.94 8.27 1.29
C GLY A 143 3.91 9.18 0.64
N SER A 144 2.75 8.59 0.33
CA SER A 144 1.62 9.31 -0.24
C SER A 144 0.91 10.18 0.81
N TRP A 145 0.05 11.09 0.34
CA TRP A 145 -0.76 11.95 1.20
C TRP A 145 -1.72 11.15 2.10
N ALA A 146 -2.08 9.94 1.69
CA ALA A 146 -3.03 9.06 2.38
C ALA A 146 -2.32 7.96 3.18
N SER A 147 -1.05 8.18 3.56
CA SER A 147 -0.21 7.28 4.37
C SER A 147 0.31 6.00 3.72
N ALA A 148 0.05 5.80 2.44
CA ALA A 148 0.61 4.66 1.72
C ALA A 148 2.15 4.80 1.56
N MET A 149 2.90 3.78 1.99
CA MET A 149 4.34 3.80 2.22
C MET A 149 5.11 2.93 1.25
N GLY A 150 6.33 3.35 0.93
CA GLY A 150 7.28 2.53 0.19
C GLY A 150 6.83 2.16 -1.24
N SER A 151 7.54 1.21 -1.82
CA SER A 151 7.40 0.75 -3.20
C SER A 151 6.07 0.06 -3.50
N ILE A 152 5.39 -0.49 -2.49
CA ILE A 152 4.11 -1.20 -2.62
C ILE A 152 2.93 -0.45 -1.98
N GLN A 153 3.15 0.78 -1.49
CA GLN A 153 2.10 1.66 -0.99
C GLN A 153 1.25 1.02 0.12
N PHE A 154 1.91 0.35 1.08
CA PHE A 154 1.24 -0.18 2.27
C PHE A 154 0.89 0.94 3.24
N ILE A 155 -0.34 0.95 3.76
CA ILE A 155 -0.70 1.79 4.91
C ILE A 155 -0.12 1.19 6.20
N PRO A 156 -0.02 1.94 7.31
CA PRO A 156 0.57 1.45 8.56
C PRO A 156 0.05 0.10 9.06
N THR A 157 -1.26 -0.13 9.00
CA THR A 157 -1.85 -1.42 9.39
C THR A 157 -1.40 -2.59 8.51
N ASN A 158 -1.23 -2.36 7.20
CA ASN A 158 -0.67 -3.35 6.31
C ASN A 158 0.80 -3.64 6.64
N VAL A 159 1.59 -2.62 6.99
CA VAL A 159 2.98 -2.84 7.42
C VAL A 159 2.99 -3.67 8.69
N ALA A 160 2.26 -3.27 9.72
CA ALA A 160 2.19 -3.99 10.99
C ALA A 160 1.80 -5.47 10.85
N THR A 161 1.00 -5.80 9.84
CA THR A 161 0.46 -7.15 9.65
C THR A 161 1.28 -7.99 8.65
N TYR A 162 1.80 -7.37 7.59
CA TYR A 162 2.28 -8.08 6.41
C TYR A 162 3.72 -7.77 6.00
N ASP A 163 4.43 -6.93 6.75
CA ASP A 163 5.84 -6.73 6.48
C ASP A 163 6.68 -7.98 6.76
N ILE A 164 7.75 -8.14 6.00
CA ILE A 164 8.70 -9.23 6.14
C ILE A 164 10.10 -8.63 5.99
N ASP A 165 10.90 -8.74 7.04
CA ASP A 165 12.35 -8.56 7.00
C ASP A 165 12.95 -9.80 6.33
N ALA A 166 13.22 -9.71 5.04
CA ALA A 166 13.67 -10.84 4.24
C ALA A 166 15.20 -10.97 4.22
N ASN A 167 15.92 -9.88 4.48
CA ASN A 167 17.38 -9.84 4.56
C ASN A 167 17.91 -10.04 6.00
N LEU A 168 17.03 -10.14 7.00
CA LEU A 168 17.31 -10.43 8.41
C LEU A 168 18.18 -9.38 9.10
N ASP A 169 18.02 -8.10 8.73
CA ASP A 169 18.77 -6.99 9.33
C ASP A 169 18.07 -6.36 10.56
N GLY A 170 16.89 -6.88 10.92
CA GLY A 170 16.07 -6.42 12.03
C GLY A 170 15.20 -5.23 11.71
N LYS A 171 15.22 -4.72 10.46
CA LYS A 171 14.45 -3.56 10.01
C LYS A 171 13.64 -3.90 8.77
N ILE A 172 12.62 -3.07 8.52
CA ILE A 172 11.69 -3.27 7.42
C ILE A 172 11.93 -2.20 6.36
N HIS A 173 12.49 -2.58 5.21
CA HIS A 173 12.92 -1.65 4.17
C HIS A 173 12.02 -1.62 2.94
N LEU A 174 10.81 -1.08 3.09
CA LEU A 174 9.81 -1.02 2.01
C LEU A 174 10.12 -0.04 0.86
N TRP A 175 11.19 0.77 0.94
CA TRP A 175 11.51 1.76 -0.09
C TRP A 175 12.44 1.23 -1.17
N HIS A 176 13.53 0.57 -0.76
CA HIS A 176 14.66 0.30 -1.64
C HIS A 176 15.17 -1.14 -1.61
N THR A 177 14.79 -1.95 -0.61
CA THR A 177 15.21 -3.35 -0.47
C THR A 177 14.19 -4.25 -1.15
N GLN A 178 14.53 -4.80 -2.32
CA GLN A 178 13.55 -5.56 -3.12
C GLN A 178 13.12 -6.86 -2.44
N GLU A 179 14.00 -7.44 -1.64
CA GLU A 179 13.79 -8.65 -0.87
C GLU A 179 12.58 -8.47 0.06
N ASP A 180 12.62 -7.44 0.92
CA ASP A 180 11.53 -7.08 1.84
C ASP A 180 10.27 -6.68 1.09
N ILE A 181 10.40 -5.84 0.06
CA ILE A 181 9.27 -5.35 -0.74
C ILE A 181 8.50 -6.52 -1.35
N PHE A 182 9.20 -7.47 -1.97
CA PHE A 182 8.59 -8.61 -2.63
C PHE A 182 8.10 -9.64 -1.62
N ALA A 183 8.84 -9.91 -0.55
CA ALA A 183 8.39 -10.83 0.50
C ALA A 183 7.11 -10.33 1.17
N SER A 184 7.06 -9.04 1.52
CA SER A 184 5.88 -8.40 2.10
C SER A 184 4.69 -8.41 1.14
N ALA A 185 4.92 -8.11 -0.15
CA ALA A 185 3.86 -8.16 -1.17
C ALA A 185 3.31 -9.59 -1.36
N VAL A 186 4.17 -10.59 -1.38
CA VAL A 186 3.77 -12.00 -1.49
C VAL A 186 3.00 -12.45 -0.25
N TYR A 187 3.47 -12.09 0.94
CA TYR A 187 2.81 -12.43 2.19
C TYR A 187 1.43 -11.76 2.30
N PHE A 188 1.31 -10.49 1.91
CA PHE A 188 0.02 -9.82 1.79
C PHE A 188 -0.94 -10.55 0.84
N LEU A 189 -0.50 -10.83 -0.39
CA LEU A 189 -1.34 -11.50 -1.40
C LEU A 189 -1.79 -12.89 -0.97
N LYS A 190 -0.91 -13.65 -0.32
CA LYS A 190 -1.23 -14.97 0.23
C LYS A 190 -2.35 -14.88 1.27
N ASN A 191 -2.34 -13.86 2.13
CA ASN A 191 -3.31 -13.72 3.21
C ASN A 191 -4.65 -13.10 2.77
N ILE A 192 -4.72 -12.46 1.60
CA ILE A 192 -5.97 -11.93 1.04
C ILE A 192 -6.67 -12.90 0.06
N CYS A 193 -6.56 -14.20 0.32
CA CYS A 193 -7.22 -15.29 -0.42
C CYS A 193 -6.75 -15.46 -1.88
N TRP A 194 -5.45 -15.32 -2.15
CA TRP A 194 -4.92 -15.76 -3.44
C TRP A 194 -4.75 -17.29 -3.47
N TYR A 195 -5.46 -17.95 -4.38
CA TYR A 195 -5.33 -19.39 -4.60
C TYR A 195 -4.36 -19.70 -5.74
N GLN A 196 -3.40 -20.58 -5.48
CA GLN A 196 -2.42 -21.00 -6.48
C GLN A 196 -3.12 -21.73 -7.64
N GLY A 197 -2.71 -21.40 -8.87
CA GLY A 197 -3.24 -22.02 -10.09
C GLY A 197 -4.54 -21.40 -10.61
N GLU A 198 -5.21 -20.55 -9.83
CA GLU A 198 -6.40 -19.84 -10.28
C GLU A 198 -6.07 -18.63 -11.17
N ARG A 199 -6.93 -18.39 -12.15
CA ARG A 199 -6.87 -17.18 -12.99
C ARG A 199 -7.77 -16.11 -12.39
N ARG A 200 -7.23 -14.89 -12.21
CA ARG A 200 -7.98 -13.73 -11.69
C ARG A 200 -9.19 -13.33 -12.54
N GLY A 201 -9.17 -13.65 -13.84
CA GLY A 201 -10.26 -13.39 -14.77
C GLY A 201 -9.86 -13.59 -16.22
N ARG A 202 -10.84 -13.58 -17.13
CA ARG A 202 -10.62 -13.64 -18.59
C ARG A 202 -11.70 -12.86 -19.32
N LYS A 203 -11.37 -12.38 -20.53
CA LYS A 203 -12.40 -11.88 -21.46
C LYS A 203 -13.32 -13.03 -21.86
N VAL A 204 -14.62 -12.77 -21.92
CA VAL A 204 -15.66 -13.71 -22.36
C VAL A 204 -16.54 -13.03 -23.41
N ASN A 205 -17.19 -13.84 -24.24
CA ASN A 205 -18.26 -13.37 -25.11
C ASN A 205 -19.58 -13.52 -24.37
N ILE A 206 -20.41 -12.49 -24.41
CA ILE A 206 -21.71 -12.47 -23.73
C ILE A 206 -22.78 -12.97 -24.72
N PRO A 207 -23.58 -13.99 -24.39
CA PRO A 207 -24.72 -14.43 -25.20
C PRO A 207 -25.71 -13.29 -25.45
N LYS A 208 -26.44 -13.33 -26.57
CA LYS A 208 -27.39 -12.26 -26.94
C LYS A 208 -28.52 -12.09 -25.91
N ASP A 209 -28.91 -13.18 -25.27
CA ASP A 209 -29.98 -13.31 -24.28
C ASP A 209 -29.49 -13.27 -22.83
N PHE A 210 -28.24 -12.86 -22.60
CA PHE A 210 -27.68 -12.80 -21.25
C PHE A 210 -28.41 -11.78 -20.37
N ASN A 211 -28.84 -12.22 -19.17
CA ASN A 211 -29.39 -11.31 -18.17
C ASN A 211 -28.28 -10.46 -17.53
N TYR A 212 -28.19 -9.19 -17.95
CA TYR A 212 -27.19 -8.24 -17.45
C TYR A 212 -27.32 -7.89 -15.96
N GLN A 213 -28.45 -8.18 -15.31
CA GLN A 213 -28.57 -8.04 -13.85
C GLN A 213 -27.61 -8.97 -13.09
N LEU A 214 -27.11 -10.02 -13.74
CA LEU A 214 -26.11 -10.96 -13.20
C LEU A 214 -24.67 -10.42 -13.23
N THR A 215 -24.42 -9.22 -13.77
CA THR A 215 -23.06 -8.64 -13.86
C THR A 215 -22.57 -7.98 -12.56
N ASN A 216 -23.27 -8.17 -11.44
CA ASN A 216 -22.89 -7.60 -10.15
C ASN A 216 -21.87 -8.49 -9.41
N LEU A 217 -20.83 -7.89 -8.84
CA LEU A 217 -19.82 -8.57 -8.02
C LEU A 217 -20.39 -9.25 -6.77
N SER A 218 -21.58 -8.85 -6.29
CA SER A 218 -22.24 -9.50 -5.16
C SER A 218 -22.90 -10.83 -5.51
N ILE A 219 -23.12 -11.09 -6.80
CA ILE A 219 -23.77 -12.30 -7.29
C ILE A 219 -22.70 -13.39 -7.41
N LYS A 220 -22.70 -14.31 -6.44
CA LYS A 220 -21.85 -15.51 -6.45
C LYS A 220 -22.64 -16.69 -7.03
N ARG A 221 -22.01 -17.46 -7.91
CA ARG A 221 -22.52 -18.74 -8.41
C ARG A 221 -21.62 -19.86 -7.91
#